data_AF-A0A838P8F0-F1
#
_entry.id   AF-A0A838P8F0-F1
#
_cell.length_a   1.000
_cell.length_b   1.000
_cell.length_c   1.000
_cell.angle_alpha   90.00
_cell.angle_beta   90.00
_cell.angle_gamma   90.00
#
_symmetry.space_group_name_H-M   'P 1'
#
loop_
_entity.id
_entity.type
_entity.pdbx_description
1 polymer ?
#
loop_
_entity_poly.entity_id
_entity_poly.type
_entity_poly.pdbx_seq_one_letter_code
_entity_poly.pdbx_strand_id
1 'polypeptide(L)'
;MSLRPGSAAAWEVPELGPSLGRLTDAPSFPGSRSAGSGLDDIRLRLVTSVFELAGAGRSYAAAGDPDGAMAALNRGAWLAVWERTVSAAAERLARTANTRLAAAATESHYPAGGLRHLLLTADDTRAVAARLGAGGGAFVAALDELEQTVHAADSTGKVPLPEVWQSALTAAARRLEAAWLALEAGAAEEGRRFEREIHRVHSWRRPLWPLWALTLLVLGVATYLGLVLGGYVPVPPALRGLAEFWWTRW
;
A
#
# COMPACT_ATOMS: atom_id res chain seq x y z
N MET A 1 62.73 10.26 -24.23
CA MET A 1 61.56 11.04 -24.70
C MET A 1 60.32 10.29 -24.22
N SER A 2 59.90 10.58 -22.99
CA SER A 2 58.80 9.89 -22.31
C SER A 2 57.47 10.38 -22.82
N LEU A 3 56.66 9.47 -23.38
CA LEU A 3 55.22 9.69 -23.52
C LEU A 3 54.61 9.49 -22.12
N ARG A 4 54.26 10.59 -21.45
CA ARG A 4 53.29 10.54 -20.35
C ARG A 4 51.98 10.04 -20.96
N PRO A 5 51.41 8.90 -20.54
CA PRO A 5 50.00 8.66 -20.79
C PRO A 5 49.26 9.81 -20.08
N GLY A 6 48.53 10.61 -20.86
CA GLY A 6 47.56 11.54 -20.27
C GLY A 6 46.66 10.70 -19.39
N SER A 7 46.61 11.00 -18.09
CA SER A 7 45.63 10.43 -17.20
C SER A 7 44.27 10.85 -17.72
N ALA A 8 43.64 10.00 -18.55
CA ALA A 8 42.20 10.05 -18.72
C ALA A 8 41.65 10.04 -17.30
N ALA A 9 40.97 11.12 -16.89
CA ALA A 9 40.33 11.17 -15.59
C ALA A 9 39.47 9.91 -15.49
N ALA A 10 39.84 8.99 -14.60
CA ALA A 10 39.23 7.68 -14.55
C ALA A 10 37.75 7.89 -14.23
N TRP A 11 36.90 7.57 -15.21
CA TRP A 11 35.47 7.63 -15.01
C TRP A 11 35.10 6.48 -14.09
N GLU A 12 34.79 6.80 -12.84
CA GLU A 12 34.46 5.81 -11.83
C GLU A 12 33.03 6.02 -11.36
N VAL A 13 32.25 4.95 -11.26
CA VAL A 13 30.92 5.00 -10.65
C VAL A 13 31.09 4.78 -9.15
N PRO A 14 30.58 5.67 -8.29
CA PRO A 14 30.79 5.58 -6.85
C PRO A 14 30.04 4.37 -6.28
N GLU A 15 30.60 3.78 -5.23
CA GLU A 15 29.91 2.72 -4.49
C GLU A 15 28.69 3.29 -3.77
N LEU A 16 27.50 2.88 -4.22
CA LEU A 16 26.24 3.42 -3.71
C LEU A 16 25.83 2.82 -2.36
N GLY A 17 26.34 1.63 -2.01
CA GLY A 17 25.97 0.89 -0.79
C GLY A 17 26.01 1.75 0.49
N PRO A 18 27.15 2.41 0.79
CA PRO A 18 27.26 3.28 1.97
C PRO A 18 26.28 4.46 1.97
N SER A 19 25.80 4.90 0.81
CA SER A 19 24.89 6.04 0.67
C SER A 19 23.41 5.65 0.72
N LEU A 20 23.10 4.37 0.57
CA LEU A 20 21.75 3.83 0.68
C LEU A 20 21.36 3.52 2.14
N GLY A 21 22.32 3.52 3.06
CA GLY A 21 22.07 3.37 4.50
C GLY A 21 21.21 2.15 4.81
N ARG A 22 20.10 2.38 5.52
CA ARG A 22 19.17 1.35 6.00
C ARG A 22 18.49 0.55 4.89
N LEU A 23 18.46 1.06 3.66
CA LEU A 23 17.97 0.29 2.52
C LEU A 23 18.77 -0.99 2.32
N THR A 24 20.07 -0.98 2.62
CA THR A 24 20.96 -2.13 2.44
C THR A 24 21.05 -3.04 3.67
N ASP A 25 20.41 -2.67 4.78
CA ASP A 25 20.40 -3.49 5.99
C ASP A 25 19.75 -4.85 5.74
N ALA A 26 20.24 -5.87 6.46
CA ALA A 26 19.67 -7.20 6.39
C ALA A 26 18.15 -7.17 6.71
N PRO A 27 17.32 -7.96 6.00
CA PRO A 27 15.90 -8.03 6.30
C PRO A 27 15.65 -8.46 7.75
N SER A 28 14.58 -7.91 8.34
CA SER A 28 14.18 -8.30 9.69
C SER A 28 13.60 -9.71 9.64
N PHE A 29 14.22 -10.67 10.33
CA PHE A 29 13.71 -12.03 10.41
C PHE A 29 12.41 -12.10 11.22
N PRO A 30 11.49 -13.05 10.92
CA PRO A 30 10.29 -13.25 11.71
C PRO A 30 10.65 -13.57 13.17
N GLY A 31 10.31 -12.66 14.09
CA GLY A 31 10.67 -12.72 15.50
C GLY A 31 11.50 -11.53 16.00
N SER A 32 12.07 -10.73 15.10
CA SER A 32 12.59 -9.40 15.45
C SER A 32 11.43 -8.49 15.83
N ARG A 33 11.53 -7.79 16.97
CA ARG A 33 10.52 -6.82 17.42
C ARG A 33 10.49 -5.54 16.58
N SER A 34 11.37 -5.40 15.59
CA SER A 34 11.10 -4.51 14.47
C SER A 34 10.00 -5.21 13.66
N ALA A 35 8.76 -4.74 13.81
CA ALA A 35 7.70 -5.07 12.88
C ALA A 35 8.22 -4.76 11.48
N GLY A 36 8.74 -5.77 10.79
CA GLY A 36 9.16 -5.65 9.41
C GLY A 36 7.96 -5.09 8.68
N SER A 37 8.10 -3.88 8.14
CA SER A 37 7.10 -3.35 7.23
C SER A 37 6.85 -4.48 6.23
N GLY A 38 5.61 -4.84 5.94
CA GLY A 38 5.29 -5.96 5.04
C GLY A 38 5.76 -5.74 3.58
N LEU A 39 6.79 -4.93 3.39
CA LEU A 39 7.41 -4.39 2.20
C LEU A 39 8.90 -4.80 2.11
N ASP A 40 9.44 -5.62 3.01
CA ASP A 40 10.86 -6.06 2.94
C ASP A 40 11.22 -6.71 1.60
N ASP A 41 10.31 -7.48 0.99
CA ASP A 41 10.49 -8.06 -0.35
C ASP A 41 10.51 -7.00 -1.45
N ILE A 42 9.81 -5.88 -1.25
CA ILE A 42 9.78 -4.74 -2.16
C ILE A 42 11.05 -3.91 -1.98
N ARG A 43 11.51 -3.71 -0.74
CA ARG A 43 12.80 -3.07 -0.42
C ARG A 43 13.95 -3.79 -1.09
N LEU A 44 13.99 -5.11 -0.97
CA LEU A 44 15.04 -5.93 -1.57
C LEU A 44 15.06 -5.76 -3.09
N ARG A 45 13.89 -5.80 -3.74
CA ARG A 45 13.77 -5.58 -5.20
C ARG A 45 14.20 -4.18 -5.62
N LEU A 46 13.87 -3.15 -4.85
CA LEU A 46 14.34 -1.77 -5.08
C LEU A 46 15.86 -1.73 -5.06
N VAL A 47 16.49 -2.24 -3.99
CA VAL A 47 17.94 -2.22 -3.82
C VAL A 47 18.65 -3.03 -4.89
N THR A 48 18.15 -4.22 -5.21
CA THR A 48 18.67 -5.04 -6.32
C THR A 48 18.62 -4.26 -7.63
N SER A 49 17.50 -3.61 -7.95
CA SER A 49 17.36 -2.82 -9.19
C SER A 49 18.37 -1.66 -9.23
N VAL A 50 18.58 -0.97 -8.11
CA VAL A 50 19.58 0.13 -8.03
C VAL A 50 21.00 -0.40 -8.21
N PHE A 51 21.33 -1.55 -7.62
CA PHE A 51 22.65 -2.16 -7.83
C PHE A 51 22.86 -2.70 -9.24
N GLU A 52 21.81 -3.19 -9.90
CA GLU A 52 21.86 -3.56 -11.31
C GLU A 52 22.14 -2.33 -12.20
N LEU A 53 21.48 -1.20 -11.95
CA LEU A 53 21.77 0.07 -12.65
C LEU A 53 23.22 0.52 -12.41
N ALA A 54 23.69 0.47 -11.17
CA ALA A 54 25.09 0.80 -10.84
C ALA A 54 26.09 -0.18 -11.47
N GLY A 55 25.76 -1.47 -11.54
CA GLY A 55 26.55 -2.49 -12.21
C GLY A 55 26.67 -2.23 -13.72
N ALA A 56 25.56 -1.86 -14.36
CA ALA A 56 25.57 -1.44 -15.75
C ALA A 56 26.45 -0.19 -15.96
N GLY A 57 26.27 0.84 -15.11
CA GLY A 57 27.09 2.05 -15.15
C GLY A 57 28.59 1.77 -14.99
N ARG A 58 28.99 0.93 -14.03
CA ARG A 58 30.39 0.49 -13.86
C ARG A 58 30.92 -0.24 -15.09
N SER A 59 30.09 -1.06 -15.74
CA SER A 59 30.48 -1.81 -16.93
C SER A 59 30.78 -0.88 -18.12
N TYR A 60 29.95 0.16 -18.34
CA TYR A 60 30.22 1.20 -19.34
C TYR A 60 31.48 2.00 -19.00
N ALA A 61 31.63 2.41 -17.74
CA ALA A 61 32.79 3.14 -17.27
C ALA A 61 34.11 2.36 -17.48
N ALA A 62 34.11 1.06 -17.18
CA ALA A 62 35.25 0.16 -17.41
C ALA A 62 35.57 -0.03 -18.92
N ALA A 63 34.57 0.11 -19.79
CA ALA A 63 34.75 0.10 -21.24
C ALA A 63 35.24 1.45 -21.81
N GLY A 64 35.41 2.47 -20.96
CA GLY A 64 35.78 3.82 -21.39
C GLY A 64 34.63 4.61 -22.03
N ASP A 65 33.39 4.24 -21.73
CA ASP A 65 32.16 4.89 -22.22
C ASP A 65 31.48 5.69 -21.08
N PRO A 66 31.88 6.96 -20.86
CA PRO A 66 31.31 7.80 -19.81
C PRO A 66 29.84 8.17 -20.09
N ASP A 67 29.47 8.32 -21.36
CA ASP A 67 28.11 8.65 -21.78
C ASP A 67 27.16 7.49 -21.50
N GLY A 68 27.59 6.25 -21.79
CA GLY A 68 26.89 5.03 -21.41
C GLY A 68 26.72 4.89 -19.90
N ALA A 69 27.76 5.23 -19.12
CA ALA A 69 27.70 5.20 -17.66
C ALA A 69 26.69 6.21 -17.09
N MET A 70 26.66 7.43 -17.63
CA MET A 70 25.68 8.46 -17.26
C MET A 70 24.26 8.09 -17.69
N ALA A 71 24.09 7.53 -18.90
CA ALA A 71 22.80 7.08 -19.40
C ALA A 71 22.21 5.94 -18.56
N ALA A 72 23.04 4.99 -18.10
CA ALA A 72 22.60 3.88 -17.24
C ALA A 72 22.09 4.35 -15.87
N LEU A 73 22.63 5.46 -15.35
CA LEU A 73 22.33 6.01 -14.03
C LEU A 73 21.56 7.35 -14.12
N ASN A 74 20.89 7.60 -15.24
CA ASN A 74 20.16 8.84 -15.44
C ASN A 74 18.89 8.91 -14.57
N ARG A 75 18.30 10.11 -14.53
CA ARG A 75 17.03 10.38 -13.86
C ARG A 75 15.93 9.38 -14.21
N GLY A 76 15.75 9.10 -15.50
CA GLY A 76 14.69 8.22 -15.99
C GLY A 76 14.80 6.79 -15.45
N ALA A 77 16.01 6.24 -15.41
CA ALA A 77 16.28 4.90 -14.90
C ALA A 77 15.94 4.77 -13.41
N TRP A 78 16.40 5.72 -12.60
CA TRP A 78 16.12 5.77 -11.16
C TRP A 78 14.63 6.01 -10.87
N LEU A 79 13.99 6.94 -11.59
CA LEU A 79 12.58 7.25 -11.41
C LEU A 79 11.70 6.04 -11.76
N ALA A 80 12.00 5.33 -12.84
CA ALA A 80 11.26 4.14 -13.23
C ALA A 80 11.33 3.02 -12.17
N VAL A 81 12.51 2.84 -11.53
CA VAL A 81 12.66 1.90 -10.41
C VAL A 81 11.83 2.34 -9.20
N TRP A 82 11.83 3.64 -8.88
CA TRP A 82 11.05 4.20 -7.78
C TRP A 82 9.54 4.06 -7.99
N GLU A 83 9.02 4.42 -9.16
CA GLU A 83 7.59 4.33 -9.48
C GLU A 83 7.07 2.90 -9.43
N ARG A 84 7.86 1.92 -9.93
CA ARG A 84 7.54 0.49 -9.78
C ARG A 84 7.47 0.07 -8.31
N THR A 85 8.39 0.59 -7.49
CA THR A 85 8.44 0.31 -6.05
C THR A 85 7.21 0.86 -5.32
N VAL A 86 6.83 2.11 -5.59
CA VAL A 86 5.62 2.74 -5.03
C VAL A 86 4.37 1.98 -5.44
N SER A 87 4.26 1.60 -6.72
CA SER A 87 3.13 0.84 -7.24
C SER A 87 3.01 -0.53 -6.56
N ALA A 88 4.12 -1.26 -6.43
CA ALA A 88 4.16 -2.55 -5.76
C ALA A 88 3.76 -2.46 -4.27
N ALA A 89 4.16 -1.38 -3.58
CA ALA A 89 3.78 -1.14 -2.19
C ALA A 89 2.27 -0.87 -2.04
N ALA A 90 1.71 -0.03 -2.92
CA ALA A 90 0.27 0.25 -2.94
C ALA A 90 -0.56 -1.02 -3.23
N GLU A 91 -0.15 -1.83 -4.21
CA GLU A 91 -0.81 -3.10 -4.52
C GLU A 91 -0.72 -4.11 -3.36
N ARG A 92 0.43 -4.18 -2.68
CA ARG A 92 0.60 -5.02 -1.49
C ARG A 92 -0.36 -4.59 -0.38
N LEU A 93 -0.44 -3.29 -0.12
CA LEU A 93 -1.32 -2.75 0.91
C LEU A 93 -2.79 -3.01 0.57
N ALA A 94 -3.21 -2.73 -0.66
CA ALA A 94 -4.60 -2.95 -1.11
C ALA A 94 -5.00 -4.43 -1.02
N ARG A 95 -4.14 -5.35 -1.47
CA ARG A 95 -4.38 -6.79 -1.35
C ARG A 95 -4.49 -7.24 0.12
N THR A 96 -3.62 -6.71 0.98
CA THR A 96 -3.62 -7.05 2.41
C THR A 96 -4.89 -6.55 3.09
N ALA A 97 -5.28 -5.30 2.85
CA ALA A 97 -6.52 -4.72 3.36
C ALA A 97 -7.75 -5.49 2.87
N ASN A 98 -7.87 -5.76 1.57
CA ASN A 98 -8.99 -6.52 1.01
C ASN A 98 -9.09 -7.95 1.57
N THR A 99 -7.96 -8.62 1.75
CA THR A 99 -7.92 -9.96 2.37
C THR A 99 -8.43 -9.92 3.81
N ARG A 100 -7.98 -8.94 4.60
CA ARG A 100 -8.38 -8.79 6.00
C ARG A 100 -9.85 -8.35 6.14
N LEU A 101 -10.34 -7.49 5.25
CA LEU A 101 -11.75 -7.11 5.18
C LEU A 101 -12.64 -8.32 4.85
N ALA A 102 -12.24 -9.14 3.88
CA ALA A 102 -12.98 -10.35 3.52
C ALA A 102 -13.00 -11.37 4.66
N ALA A 103 -11.87 -11.56 5.35
CA ALA A 103 -11.79 -12.42 6.53
C ALA A 103 -12.71 -11.90 7.66
N ALA A 104 -12.61 -10.61 8.00
CA ALA A 104 -13.46 -9.99 9.02
C ALA A 104 -14.95 -10.08 8.68
N ALA A 105 -15.32 -9.88 7.41
CA ALA A 105 -16.70 -10.00 6.95
C ALA A 105 -17.23 -11.43 7.04
N THR A 106 -16.37 -12.43 6.79
CA THR A 106 -16.73 -13.84 6.93
C THR A 106 -17.00 -14.18 8.40
N GLU A 107 -16.12 -13.73 9.30
CA GLU A 107 -16.24 -13.96 10.75
C GLU A 107 -17.47 -13.26 11.36
N SER A 108 -17.76 -12.02 10.95
CA SER A 108 -18.92 -11.27 11.47
C SER A 108 -20.23 -11.53 10.72
N HIS A 109 -20.20 -12.39 9.70
CA HIS A 109 -21.32 -12.62 8.77
C HIS A 109 -21.86 -11.33 8.13
N TYR A 110 -20.97 -10.41 7.82
CA TYR A 110 -21.27 -9.11 7.24
C TYR A 110 -21.95 -9.23 5.85
N PRO A 111 -22.91 -8.34 5.51
CA PRO A 111 -23.59 -8.42 4.22
C PRO A 111 -22.66 -8.15 3.03
N ALA A 112 -22.76 -9.01 2.00
CA ALA A 112 -21.91 -8.94 0.81
C ALA A 112 -22.02 -7.61 0.04
N GLY A 113 -23.20 -6.99 0.00
CA GLY A 113 -23.40 -5.69 -0.65
C GLY A 113 -22.61 -4.57 0.03
N GLY A 114 -22.60 -4.53 1.37
CA GLY A 114 -21.81 -3.56 2.13
C GLY A 114 -20.31 -3.79 1.95
N LEU A 115 -19.86 -5.06 1.95
CA LEU A 115 -18.45 -5.40 1.79
C LEU A 115 -17.90 -4.90 0.45
N ARG A 116 -18.67 -5.03 -0.64
CA ARG A 116 -18.26 -4.57 -1.98
C ARG A 116 -17.87 -3.10 -2.03
N HIS A 117 -18.52 -2.25 -1.24
CA HIS A 117 -18.21 -0.82 -1.18
C HIS A 117 -16.97 -0.48 -0.33
N LEU A 118 -16.47 -1.44 0.46
CA LEU A 118 -15.29 -1.27 1.31
C LEU A 118 -14.01 -1.85 0.67
N LEU A 119 -14.15 -2.72 -0.33
CA LEU A 119 -13.00 -3.29 -1.02
C LEU A 119 -12.32 -2.23 -1.89
N LEU A 120 -11.00 -2.14 -1.75
CA LEU A 120 -10.17 -1.26 -2.57
C LEU A 120 -10.17 -1.72 -4.02
N THR A 121 -10.51 -0.79 -4.91
CA THR A 121 -10.49 -0.97 -6.36
C THR A 121 -9.12 -0.59 -6.95
N ALA A 122 -8.98 -0.76 -8.27
CA ALA A 122 -7.79 -0.30 -8.99
C ALA A 122 -7.61 1.23 -8.91
N ASP A 123 -8.70 2.00 -8.93
CA ASP A 123 -8.66 3.46 -8.79
C ASP A 123 -8.20 3.86 -7.38
N ASP A 124 -8.72 3.20 -6.34
CA ASP A 124 -8.28 3.45 -4.96
C ASP A 124 -6.81 3.08 -4.76
N THR A 125 -6.36 1.98 -5.39
CA THR A 125 -4.96 1.55 -5.35
C THR A 125 -4.04 2.59 -6.00
N ARG A 126 -4.45 3.18 -7.14
CA ARG A 126 -3.72 4.30 -7.76
C ARG A 126 -3.70 5.54 -6.86
N ALA A 127 -4.80 5.85 -6.18
CA ALA A 127 -4.86 6.96 -5.24
C ALA A 127 -3.94 6.73 -4.02
N VAL A 128 -3.85 5.49 -3.52
CA VAL A 128 -2.88 5.09 -2.48
C VAL A 128 -1.45 5.26 -3.01
N ALA A 129 -1.15 4.77 -4.22
CA ALA A 129 0.17 4.91 -4.82
C ALA A 129 0.60 6.39 -4.95
N ALA A 130 -0.30 7.27 -5.37
CA ALA A 130 -0.04 8.71 -5.43
C ALA A 130 0.29 9.32 -4.05
N ARG A 131 -0.45 8.94 -3.00
CA ARG A 131 -0.16 9.39 -1.62
C ARG A 131 1.18 8.88 -1.10
N LEU A 132 1.50 7.61 -1.35
CA LEU A 132 2.78 7.02 -0.96
C LEU A 132 3.94 7.66 -1.73
N GLY A 133 3.77 7.89 -3.03
CA GLY A 133 4.76 8.51 -3.91
C GLY A 133 5.07 9.97 -3.57
N ALA A 134 4.13 10.70 -2.96
CA ALA A 134 4.33 12.09 -2.53
C ALA A 134 5.52 12.25 -1.56
N GLY A 135 5.84 11.21 -0.76
CA GLY A 135 7.01 11.19 0.11
C GLY A 135 8.35 11.17 -0.64
N GLY A 136 8.35 10.83 -1.94
CA GLY A 136 9.53 10.79 -2.80
C GLY A 136 9.93 12.14 -3.42
N GLY A 137 9.21 13.24 -3.15
CA GLY A 137 9.46 14.52 -3.81
C GLY A 137 10.91 15.04 -3.70
N ALA A 138 11.54 14.89 -2.53
CA ALA A 138 12.94 15.30 -2.33
C ALA A 138 13.94 14.41 -3.10
N PHE A 139 13.58 13.17 -3.39
CA PHE A 139 14.36 12.27 -4.22
C PHE A 139 14.23 12.63 -5.70
N VAL A 140 13.00 12.91 -6.18
CA VAL A 140 12.78 13.38 -7.54
C VAL A 140 13.54 14.68 -7.80
N ALA A 141 13.50 15.64 -6.88
CA ALA A 141 14.27 16.88 -6.98
C ALA A 141 15.79 16.64 -7.06
N ALA A 142 16.32 15.64 -6.34
CA ALA A 142 17.73 15.29 -6.42
C ALA A 142 18.10 14.61 -7.76
N LEU A 143 17.16 13.88 -8.38
CA LEU A 143 17.35 13.36 -9.73
C LEU A 143 17.28 14.46 -10.79
N ASP A 144 16.40 15.45 -10.61
CA ASP A 144 16.35 16.65 -11.47
C ASP A 144 17.69 17.42 -11.39
N GLU A 145 18.24 17.59 -10.19
CA GLU A 145 19.56 18.20 -9.97
C GLU A 145 20.67 17.39 -10.65
N LEU A 146 20.66 16.06 -10.53
CA LEU A 146 21.60 15.17 -11.22
C LEU A 146 21.59 15.40 -12.74
N GLU A 147 20.41 15.42 -13.37
CA GLU A 147 20.29 15.67 -14.82
C GLU A 147 20.77 17.07 -15.22
N GLN A 148 20.44 18.09 -14.42
CA GLN A 148 20.91 19.46 -14.64
C GLN A 148 22.43 19.59 -14.54
N THR A 149 23.08 18.88 -13.60
CA THR A 149 24.54 18.92 -13.45
C THR A 149 25.27 18.39 -14.67
N VAL A 150 24.75 17.32 -15.31
CA VAL A 150 25.30 16.77 -16.56
C VAL A 150 25.24 17.82 -17.66
N HIS A 151 24.06 18.43 -17.89
CA HIS A 151 23.89 19.47 -18.91
C HIS A 151 24.72 20.75 -18.66
N ALA A 152 24.87 21.15 -17.39
CA ALA A 152 25.63 22.35 -17.02
C ALA A 152 27.13 22.16 -17.20
N ALA A 153 27.66 20.99 -16.84
CA ALA A 153 29.08 20.69 -17.00
C ALA A 153 29.48 20.57 -18.49
N ASP A 154 28.62 19.99 -19.34
CA ASP A 154 28.82 19.95 -20.80
C ASP A 154 28.92 21.34 -21.43
N SER A 155 28.11 22.29 -20.94
CA SER A 155 28.06 23.65 -21.50
C SER A 155 29.12 24.60 -20.96
N THR A 156 29.57 24.40 -19.71
CA THR A 156 30.43 25.38 -19.03
C THR A 156 31.91 24.99 -19.03
N GLY A 157 32.25 23.69 -19.06
CA GLY A 157 33.63 23.18 -19.08
C GLY A 157 34.53 23.59 -17.89
N LYS A 158 33.98 24.26 -16.87
CA LYS A 158 34.74 24.86 -15.76
C LYS A 158 34.95 23.94 -14.55
N VAL A 159 34.19 22.86 -14.45
CA VAL A 159 34.23 21.92 -13.32
C VAL A 159 34.41 20.51 -13.88
N PRO A 160 35.24 19.65 -13.26
CA PRO A 160 35.35 18.25 -13.68
C PRO A 160 34.00 17.56 -13.56
N LEU A 161 33.38 17.28 -14.72
CA LEU A 161 32.12 16.55 -14.86
C LEU A 161 32.06 15.25 -14.02
N PRO A 162 33.13 14.41 -13.92
CA PRO A 162 33.08 13.20 -13.11
C PRO A 162 32.78 13.48 -11.62
N GLU A 163 33.46 14.46 -11.01
CA GLU A 163 33.35 14.71 -9.56
C GLU A 163 31.96 15.26 -9.19
N VAL A 164 31.44 16.18 -10.01
CA VAL A 164 30.11 16.77 -9.79
C VAL A 164 29.03 15.72 -9.96
N TRP A 165 29.13 14.91 -11.02
CA TRP A 165 28.18 13.83 -11.29
C TRP A 165 28.20 12.77 -10.18
N GLN A 166 29.38 12.33 -9.73
CA GLN A 166 29.52 11.39 -8.61
C GLN A 166 28.90 11.93 -7.31
N SER A 167 29.11 13.22 -7.01
CA SER A 167 28.54 13.88 -5.84
C SER A 167 27.01 13.94 -5.92
N ALA A 168 26.46 14.34 -7.07
CA ALA A 168 25.02 14.38 -7.31
C ALA A 168 24.38 12.99 -7.22
N LEU A 169 25.03 11.96 -7.76
CA LEU A 169 24.58 10.57 -7.68
C LEU A 169 24.55 10.06 -6.23
N THR A 170 25.58 10.39 -5.45
CA THR A 170 25.66 10.08 -4.01
C THR A 170 24.53 10.78 -3.24
N ALA A 171 24.24 12.03 -3.57
CA ALA A 171 23.12 12.78 -2.99
C ALA A 171 21.77 12.14 -3.34
N ALA A 172 21.56 11.73 -4.59
CA ALA A 172 20.36 11.02 -5.03
C ALA A 172 20.17 9.69 -4.27
N ALA A 173 21.23 8.91 -4.07
CA ALA A 173 21.19 7.67 -3.29
C ALA A 173 20.74 7.90 -1.83
N ARG A 174 21.26 8.94 -1.17
CA ARG A 174 20.82 9.32 0.20
C ARG A 174 19.36 9.76 0.24
N ARG A 175 18.91 10.48 -0.80
CA ARG A 175 17.51 10.90 -0.90
C ARG A 175 16.58 9.74 -1.19
N LEU A 176 17.05 8.70 -1.88
CA LEU A 176 16.29 7.46 -2.08
C LEU A 176 16.02 6.76 -0.74
N GLU A 177 17.01 6.70 0.16
CA GLU A 177 16.80 6.18 1.52
C GLU A 177 15.71 6.96 2.26
N ALA A 178 15.80 8.30 2.25
CA ALA A 178 14.79 9.14 2.87
C ALA A 178 13.39 8.94 2.25
N ALA A 179 13.31 8.79 0.93
CA ALA A 179 12.06 8.50 0.22
C ALA A 179 11.48 7.14 0.61
N TRP A 180 12.32 6.11 0.75
CA TRP A 180 11.91 4.80 1.24
C TRP A 180 11.33 4.87 2.66
N LEU A 181 12.01 5.55 3.59
CA LEU A 181 11.52 5.73 4.96
C LEU A 181 10.17 6.46 5.00
N ALA A 182 9.99 7.48 4.13
CA ALA A 182 8.73 8.18 3.99
C ALA A 182 7.62 7.26 3.43
N LEU A 183 7.94 6.39 2.47
CA LEU A 183 7.03 5.39 1.93
C LEU A 183 6.62 4.38 3.01
N GLU A 184 7.54 3.88 3.83
CA GLU A 184 7.23 2.97 4.95
C GLU A 184 6.30 3.64 5.96
N ALA A 185 6.59 4.89 6.34
CA ALA A 185 5.74 5.67 7.24
C ALA A 185 4.34 5.89 6.65
N GLY A 186 4.26 6.25 5.36
CA GLY A 186 2.99 6.41 4.65
C GLY A 186 2.19 5.12 4.56
N ALA A 187 2.85 3.99 4.27
CA ALA A 187 2.21 2.69 4.22
C ALA A 187 1.70 2.23 5.59
N ALA A 188 2.45 2.51 6.67
CA ALA A 188 2.01 2.25 8.03
C ALA A 188 0.78 3.09 8.41
N GLU A 189 0.75 4.37 8.05
CA GLU A 189 -0.40 5.23 8.32
C GLU A 189 -1.65 4.79 7.56
N GLU A 190 -1.51 4.48 6.28
CA GLU A 190 -2.62 3.99 5.46
C GLU A 190 -3.09 2.61 5.97
N GLY A 191 -2.17 1.75 6.42
CA GLY A 191 -2.49 0.52 7.14
C GLY A 191 -3.33 0.76 8.40
N ARG A 192 -2.94 1.72 9.26
CA ARG A 192 -3.72 2.11 10.44
C ARG A 192 -5.12 2.60 10.07
N ARG A 193 -5.27 3.29 8.95
CA ARG A 193 -6.58 3.72 8.44
C ARG A 193 -7.47 2.52 8.12
N PHE A 194 -6.94 1.52 7.41
CA PHE A 194 -7.70 0.31 7.09
C PHE A 194 -8.02 -0.55 8.32
N GLU A 195 -7.16 -0.60 9.34
CA GLU A 195 -7.47 -1.32 10.59
C GLU A 195 -8.75 -0.81 11.25
N ARG A 196 -9.03 0.50 11.18
CA ARG A 196 -10.29 1.06 11.72
C ARG A 196 -11.50 0.54 10.97
N GLU A 197 -11.41 0.42 9.65
CA GLU A 197 -12.49 -0.12 8.81
C GLU A 197 -12.67 -1.63 9.03
N ILE A 198 -11.57 -2.37 9.12
CA ILE A 198 -11.58 -3.80 9.45
C ILE A 198 -12.23 -4.03 10.81
N HIS A 199 -11.86 -3.24 11.83
CA HIS A 199 -12.46 -3.34 13.15
C HIS A 199 -13.97 -3.01 13.15
N ARG A 200 -14.40 -2.05 12.33
CA ARG A 200 -15.82 -1.74 12.14
C ARG A 200 -16.59 -2.90 11.52
N VAL A 201 -16.01 -3.59 10.53
CA VAL A 201 -16.61 -4.80 9.93
C VAL A 201 -16.64 -5.95 10.93
N HIS A 202 -15.56 -6.14 11.68
CA HIS A 202 -15.44 -7.21 12.66
C HIS A 202 -16.40 -7.04 13.85
N SER A 203 -16.61 -5.80 14.31
CA SER A 203 -17.55 -5.48 15.40
C SER A 203 -19.02 -5.46 14.97
N TRP A 204 -19.30 -5.60 13.67
CA TRP A 204 -20.67 -5.65 13.18
C TRP A 204 -21.40 -6.86 13.76
N ARG A 205 -22.59 -6.61 14.31
CA ARG A 205 -23.51 -7.65 14.75
C ARG A 205 -24.78 -7.59 13.92
N ARG A 206 -25.32 -8.76 13.58
CA ARG A 206 -26.63 -8.87 12.93
C ARG A 206 -27.67 -8.17 13.81
N PRO A 207 -28.47 -7.24 13.26
CA PRO A 207 -29.56 -6.64 14.03
C PRO A 207 -30.58 -7.74 14.39
N LEU A 208 -30.73 -8.01 15.69
CA LEU A 208 -31.71 -8.99 16.21
C LEU A 208 -33.11 -8.39 16.36
N TRP A 209 -33.25 -7.06 16.23
CA TRP A 209 -34.54 -6.37 16.34
C TRP A 209 -35.66 -6.96 15.45
N PRO A 210 -35.46 -7.33 14.17
CA PRO A 210 -36.52 -7.97 13.39
C PRO A 210 -37.03 -9.29 14.00
N LEU A 211 -36.15 -10.07 14.63
CA LEU A 211 -36.57 -11.29 15.36
C LEU A 211 -37.39 -10.94 16.60
N TRP A 212 -37.01 -9.90 17.34
CA TRP A 212 -37.79 -9.41 18.47
C TRP A 212 -39.14 -8.86 18.04
N ALA A 213 -39.19 -8.10 16.94
CA ALA A 213 -40.43 -7.56 16.38
C ALA A 213 -41.38 -8.68 15.94
N LEU A 214 -40.87 -9.71 15.25
CA LEU A 214 -41.66 -10.88 14.86
C LEU A 214 -42.12 -11.68 16.09
N THR A 215 -41.25 -11.89 17.07
CA THR A 215 -41.60 -12.59 18.31
C THR A 215 -42.73 -11.87 19.05
N LEU A 216 -42.63 -10.55 19.19
CA LEU A 216 -43.68 -9.74 19.81
C LEU A 216 -44.99 -9.78 19.02
N LEU A 217 -44.92 -9.75 17.68
CA LEU A 217 -46.10 -9.88 16.83
C LEU A 217 -46.80 -11.24 17.03
N VAL A 218 -46.05 -12.34 16.98
CA VAL A 218 -46.58 -13.69 17.18
C VAL A 218 -47.16 -13.85 18.58
N LEU A 219 -46.45 -13.39 19.60
CA LEU A 219 -46.92 -13.43 20.99
C LEU A 219 -48.22 -12.63 21.17
N GLY A 220 -48.31 -11.45 20.55
CA GLY A 220 -49.50 -10.60 20.55
C GLY A 220 -50.70 -11.30 19.91
N VAL A 221 -50.51 -11.91 18.73
CA VAL A 221 -51.57 -12.67 18.04
C VAL A 221 -52.01 -13.89 18.86
N ALA A 222 -51.08 -14.66 19.41
CA ALA A 222 -51.40 -15.83 20.23
C ALA A 222 -52.16 -15.44 21.51
N THR A 223 -51.74 -14.36 22.19
CA THR A 223 -52.40 -13.83 23.38
C THR A 223 -53.82 -13.37 23.04
N TYR A 224 -54.00 -12.65 21.93
CA TYR A 224 -55.32 -12.22 21.46
C TYR A 224 -56.24 -13.42 21.18
N LEU A 225 -55.74 -14.42 20.45
CA LEU A 225 -56.52 -15.63 20.15
C LEU A 225 -56.88 -16.40 21.43
N GLY A 226 -55.96 -16.53 22.38
CA GLY A 226 -56.24 -17.14 23.69
C GLY A 226 -57.31 -16.38 24.48
N LEU A 227 -57.28 -15.05 24.46
CA LEU A 227 -58.30 -14.21 25.11
C LEU A 227 -59.69 -14.35 24.44
N VAL A 228 -59.73 -14.43 23.11
CA VAL A 228 -60.95 -14.62 22.34
C VAL A 228 -61.54 -16.02 22.57
N LEU A 229 -60.71 -17.07 22.51
CA LEU A 229 -61.14 -18.46 22.73
C LEU A 229 -61.49 -18.75 24.20
N GLY A 230 -60.84 -18.06 25.14
CA GLY A 230 -61.14 -18.15 26.58
C GLY A 230 -62.37 -17.35 27.02
N GLY A 231 -63.01 -16.59 26.12
CA GLY A 231 -64.22 -15.81 26.42
C GLY A 231 -63.99 -14.50 27.17
N TYR A 232 -62.74 -14.05 27.30
CA TYR A 232 -62.40 -12.80 27.99
C TYR A 232 -62.58 -11.56 27.11
N VAL A 233 -62.64 -11.71 25.78
CA VAL A 233 -62.82 -10.63 24.79
C VAL A 233 -63.90 -11.03 23.78
N PRO A 234 -64.79 -10.11 23.35
CA PRO A 234 -65.82 -10.42 22.37
C PRO A 234 -65.23 -10.91 21.04
N VAL A 235 -65.77 -12.03 20.54
CA VAL A 235 -65.30 -12.67 19.29
C VAL A 235 -65.56 -11.73 18.11
N PRO A 236 -64.52 -11.34 17.36
CA PRO A 236 -64.69 -10.52 16.18
C PRO A 236 -65.53 -11.28 15.13
N PRO A 237 -66.33 -10.57 14.32
CA PRO A 237 -67.28 -11.19 13.40
C PRO A 237 -66.61 -12.16 12.39
N ALA A 238 -65.34 -11.94 12.03
CA ALA A 238 -64.58 -12.81 11.14
C ALA A 238 -64.21 -14.19 11.74
N LEU A 239 -64.19 -14.34 13.06
CA LEU A 239 -63.80 -15.59 13.74
C LEU A 239 -64.99 -16.35 14.35
N ARG A 240 -66.21 -15.81 14.29
CA ARG A 240 -67.41 -16.41 14.90
C ARG A 240 -67.66 -17.85 14.42
N GLY A 241 -67.62 -18.10 13.11
CA GLY A 241 -67.89 -19.43 12.56
C GLY A 241 -66.88 -20.50 13.00
N LEU A 242 -65.64 -20.11 13.29
CA LEU A 242 -64.57 -21.02 13.72
C LEU A 242 -64.64 -21.27 15.24
N ALA A 243 -64.99 -20.24 16.02
CA ALA A 243 -65.22 -20.34 17.45
C ALA A 243 -66.45 -21.21 17.77
N GLU A 244 -67.56 -21.01 17.07
CA GLU A 244 -68.78 -21.83 17.23
C GLU A 244 -68.53 -23.31 16.89
N PHE A 245 -67.75 -23.60 15.84
CA PHE A 245 -67.37 -24.97 15.49
C PHE A 245 -66.48 -25.64 16.56
N TRP A 246 -65.58 -24.89 17.18
CA TRP A 246 -64.70 -25.41 18.22
C TRP A 246 -65.42 -25.65 19.55
N TRP A 247 -66.32 -24.74 19.94
CA TRP A 247 -67.08 -24.85 21.18
C TRP A 247 -68.23 -25.85 21.12
N THR A 248 -68.72 -26.21 19.95
CA THR A 248 -69.77 -27.25 19.81
C THR A 248 -69.21 -28.67 19.81
N ARG A 249 -67.88 -28.84 19.72
CA ARG A 249 -67.21 -30.13 19.61
C ARG A 249 -66.65 -30.67 20.94
N TRP A 250 -66.76 -29.89 22.01
CA TRP A 250 -66.42 -30.23 23.40
C TRP A 250 -67.63 -29.96 24.29
#